data_AF-A0A7S3APD1-F1
#
_entry.id   AF-A0A7S3APD1-F1
#
_cell.length_a   1.000
_cell.length_b   1.000
_cell.length_c   1.000
_cell.angle_alpha   90.00
_cell.angle_beta   90.00
_cell.angle_gamma   90.00
#
_symmetry.space_group_name_H-M   'P 1'
#
loop_
_entity.id
_entity.type
_entity.pdbx_description
1 polymer ?
#
loop_
_entity_poly.entity_id
_entity_poly.type
_entity_poly.pdbx_seq_one_letter_code
_entity_poly.pdbx_strand_id
1 'polypeptide(L)'
;ADDGSRIGAAVLQHPFISGQHPYNTTKTWPPASPVPTLTFTGTTDCIARPKWAEHVFNMTASSSRGFRNKVGVDHNEPIRAPQSTACESSMFNPLMGLYTVAWFKLHLHSPTPPTPLGEDWEALIFGGGKSSICGGGDGAMEACTMLRSEGSLSPTPLPPLEPSPSPEPEATPQLGADDLAVDSDSIL
;
A
#
# COMPACT_ATOMS: atom_id res chain seq x y z
N ALA A 1 11.98 3.55 -31.98
CA ALA A 1 13.25 3.28 -31.31
C ALA A 1 12.95 3.24 -29.82
N ASP A 2 12.89 2.03 -29.28
CA ASP A 2 12.72 1.78 -27.85
C ASP A 2 14.15 1.66 -27.28
N ASP A 3 14.53 2.58 -26.39
CA ASP A 3 15.92 2.95 -26.09
C ASP A 3 16.57 2.17 -24.94
N GLY A 4 15.94 1.09 -24.48
CA GLY A 4 16.46 0.26 -23.40
C GLY A 4 15.95 0.73 -22.04
N SER A 5 14.91 0.04 -21.58
CA SER A 5 14.44 -0.05 -20.18
C SER A 5 14.22 1.28 -19.46
N ARG A 6 13.09 1.94 -19.76
CA ARG A 6 12.55 2.99 -18.91
C ARG A 6 11.82 2.37 -17.72
N ILE A 7 12.15 2.81 -16.50
CA ILE A 7 11.41 2.45 -15.29
C ILE A 7 9.99 3.03 -15.40
N GLY A 8 8.96 2.18 -15.41
CA GLY A 8 7.57 2.61 -15.59
C GLY A 8 6.88 3.09 -14.30
N ALA A 9 7.40 2.70 -13.14
CA ALA A 9 6.92 3.10 -11.82
C ALA A 9 7.99 2.79 -10.76
N ALA A 10 7.98 3.54 -9.66
CA ALA A 10 8.89 3.35 -8.54
C ALA A 10 8.13 3.38 -7.20
N VAL A 11 8.61 2.57 -6.25
CA VAL A 11 8.19 2.62 -4.86
C VAL A 11 9.44 2.74 -4.01
N LEU A 12 9.49 3.76 -3.16
CA LEU A 12 10.64 4.06 -2.30
C LEU A 12 10.22 3.90 -0.85
N GLN A 13 10.80 2.91 -0.17
CA GLN A 13 10.50 2.58 1.22
C GLN A 13 11.61 3.16 2.09
N HIS A 14 11.26 4.13 2.94
CA HIS A 14 12.20 4.79 3.86
C HIS A 14 13.50 5.26 3.18
N PRO A 15 13.43 6.07 2.10
CA PRO A 15 14.60 6.39 1.30
C PRO A 15 15.65 7.16 2.12
N PHE A 16 16.84 6.57 2.24
CA PHE A 16 18.03 7.23 2.80
C PHE A 16 18.76 8.02 1.71
N ILE A 17 18.96 9.33 1.92
CA ILE A 17 19.64 10.16 0.92
C ILE A 17 20.79 10.93 1.53
N SER A 18 21.99 10.45 1.24
CA SER A 18 23.26 11.02 1.72
C SER A 18 23.57 12.44 1.21
N GLY A 19 22.80 12.97 0.25
CA GLY A 19 22.94 14.35 -0.28
C GLY A 19 22.43 15.44 0.67
N GLN A 20 21.66 15.07 1.69
CA GLN A 20 21.25 15.97 2.78
C GLN A 20 22.01 15.70 4.09
N HIS A 21 23.12 14.96 4.02
CA HIS A 21 24.02 14.85 5.17
C HIS A 21 24.64 16.23 5.42
N PRO A 22 24.63 16.74 6.66
CA PRO A 22 25.09 18.11 6.97
C PRO A 22 26.58 18.37 6.65
N TYR A 23 27.32 17.36 6.22
CA TYR A 23 28.75 17.43 5.89
C TYR A 23 29.05 17.24 4.39
N ASN A 24 28.04 17.19 3.52
CA ASN A 24 28.26 16.99 2.07
C ASN A 24 27.72 18.16 1.25
N THR A 25 28.58 19.15 0.99
CA THR A 25 28.25 20.41 0.29
C THR A 25 28.32 20.31 -1.24
N THR A 26 28.64 19.14 -1.81
CA THR A 26 28.95 19.00 -3.25
C THR A 26 27.95 18.13 -4.03
N LYS A 27 26.85 17.66 -3.43
CA LYS A 27 25.95 16.71 -4.09
C LYS A 27 24.82 17.38 -4.89
N THR A 28 24.95 17.34 -6.21
CA THR A 28 23.81 17.49 -7.13
C THR A 28 22.86 16.32 -6.95
N TRP A 29 21.60 16.62 -6.66
CA TRP A 29 20.52 15.66 -6.70
C TRP A 29 20.34 15.10 -8.13
N PRO A 30 19.87 13.85 -8.29
CA PRO A 30 19.41 13.39 -9.59
C PRO A 30 18.35 14.36 -10.11
N PRO A 31 18.31 14.62 -11.42
CA PRO A 31 17.25 15.43 -12.01
C PRO A 31 15.88 14.86 -11.64
N ALA A 32 14.87 15.76 -11.57
CA ALA A 32 13.52 15.39 -11.19
C ALA A 32 13.02 14.18 -12.01
N SER A 33 12.58 13.13 -11.32
CA SER A 33 12.19 11.88 -11.98
C SER A 33 10.80 12.02 -12.60
N PRO A 34 10.61 11.72 -13.90
CA PRO A 34 9.28 11.68 -14.52
C PRO A 34 8.50 10.40 -14.15
N VAL A 35 9.13 9.45 -13.46
CA VAL A 35 8.56 8.15 -13.12
C VAL A 35 7.51 8.30 -12.02
N PRO A 36 6.31 7.70 -12.16
CA PRO A 36 5.33 7.62 -11.08
C PRO A 36 5.94 7.02 -9.83
N THR A 37 6.00 7.79 -8.75
CA THR A 37 6.72 7.39 -7.53
C THR A 37 5.82 7.44 -6.30
N LEU A 38 5.74 6.33 -5.57
CA LEU A 38 5.12 6.25 -4.24
C LEU A 38 6.22 6.17 -3.18
N THR A 39 6.21 7.09 -2.22
CA THR A 39 7.23 7.20 -1.18
C THR A 39 6.65 6.95 0.21
N PHE A 40 7.23 6.00 0.94
CA PHE A 40 6.88 5.67 2.31
C PHE A 40 7.94 6.16 3.30
N THR A 41 7.50 6.68 4.43
CA THR A 41 8.32 7.00 5.62
C THR A 41 7.47 6.95 6.88
N GLY A 42 8.09 7.14 8.04
CA GLY A 42 7.42 7.17 9.33
C GLY A 42 8.02 8.17 10.31
N THR A 43 7.18 8.68 11.22
CA THR A 43 7.54 9.82 12.09
C THR A 43 8.69 9.53 13.05
N THR A 44 8.96 8.25 13.35
CA THR A 44 10.04 7.84 14.27
C THR A 44 11.27 7.33 13.53
N ASP A 45 11.32 7.42 12.20
CA ASP A 45 12.51 7.07 11.44
C ASP A 45 13.65 8.05 11.72
N CYS A 46 14.64 7.60 12.50
CA CYS A 46 15.86 8.36 12.79
C CYS A 46 17.06 7.97 11.93
N ILE A 47 16.94 6.93 11.09
CA ILE A 47 17.98 6.53 10.13
C ILE A 47 17.80 7.31 8.83
N ALA A 48 16.59 7.26 8.25
CA ALA A 48 16.15 8.01 7.09
C ALA A 48 15.01 8.96 7.44
N ARG A 49 15.37 10.13 7.99
CA ARG A 49 14.39 11.07 8.55
C ARG A 49 13.29 11.43 7.55
N PRO A 50 12.02 11.63 7.99
CA PRO A 50 10.88 11.91 7.11
C PRO A 50 11.10 13.03 6.09
N LYS A 51 11.87 14.06 6.45
CA LYS A 51 12.21 15.20 5.57
C LYS A 51 12.92 14.77 4.29
N TRP A 52 13.62 13.64 4.30
CA TRP A 52 14.30 13.11 3.11
C TRP A 52 13.30 12.48 2.15
N ALA A 53 12.36 11.70 2.66
CA ALA A 53 11.25 11.15 1.88
C ALA A 53 10.32 12.26 1.32
N GLU A 54 10.01 13.27 2.13
CA GLU A 54 9.25 14.44 1.69
C GLU A 54 9.97 15.18 0.55
N HIS A 55 11.30 15.34 0.67
CA HIS A 55 12.10 15.95 -0.38
C HIS A 55 12.06 15.14 -1.69
N VAL A 56 12.12 13.80 -1.63
CA VAL A 56 11.93 12.93 -2.81
C VAL A 56 10.59 13.15 -3.47
N PHE A 57 9.52 13.20 -2.68
CA PHE A 57 8.19 13.47 -3.20
C PHE A 57 8.12 14.82 -3.91
N ASN A 58 8.67 15.87 -3.30
CA ASN A 58 8.68 17.22 -3.87
C ASN A 58 9.53 17.33 -5.15
N MET A 59 10.60 16.54 -5.26
CA MET A 59 11.48 16.49 -6.43
C MET A 59 10.98 15.55 -7.53
N THR A 60 9.95 14.74 -7.28
CA THR A 60 9.33 13.91 -8.31
C THR A 60 8.56 14.79 -9.30
N ALA A 61 8.99 14.83 -10.57
CA ALA A 61 8.33 15.59 -11.62
C ALA A 61 7.06 14.90 -12.14
N SER A 62 6.89 13.60 -11.90
CA SER A 62 5.68 12.88 -12.29
C SER A 62 4.43 13.53 -11.69
N SER A 63 3.39 13.69 -12.52
CA SER A 63 2.05 14.12 -12.10
C SER A 63 1.34 13.05 -11.27
N SER A 64 1.73 11.78 -11.40
CA SER A 64 1.29 10.72 -10.50
C SER A 64 2.37 10.43 -9.46
N ARG A 65 2.14 10.85 -8.21
CA ARG A 65 3.09 10.63 -7.11
C ARG A 65 2.40 10.55 -5.77
N GLY A 66 2.93 9.74 -4.88
CA GLY A 66 2.41 9.53 -3.53
C GLY A 66 3.47 9.79 -2.47
N PHE A 67 3.05 10.42 -1.37
CA PHE A 67 3.82 10.55 -0.14
C PHE A 67 2.98 10.06 1.03
N ARG A 68 3.58 9.18 1.82
CA ARG A 68 2.97 8.59 3.00
C ARG A 68 3.95 8.73 4.16
N ASN A 69 3.55 9.42 5.22
CA ASN A 69 4.26 9.53 6.48
C ASN A 69 3.38 9.04 7.64
N LYS A 70 3.64 7.83 8.14
CA LYS A 70 2.81 7.21 9.20
C LYS A 70 3.34 7.49 10.59
N VAL A 71 2.40 7.65 11.51
CA VAL A 71 2.70 7.89 12.92
C VAL A 71 3.31 6.63 13.55
N GLY A 72 4.42 6.83 14.25
CA GLY A 72 5.02 5.85 15.15
C GLY A 72 5.86 4.76 14.48
N VAL A 73 5.99 4.75 13.16
CA VAL A 73 6.81 3.75 12.45
C VAL A 73 8.21 4.27 12.13
N ASP A 74 9.19 3.39 12.23
CA ASP A 74 10.62 3.64 12.05
C ASP A 74 11.13 3.10 10.72
N HIS A 75 12.45 3.15 10.53
CA HIS A 75 13.12 2.73 9.29
C HIS A 75 12.84 1.28 8.89
N ASN A 76 12.62 0.42 9.89
CA ASN A 76 12.47 -1.00 9.68
C ASN A 76 11.04 -1.43 9.37
N GLU A 77 10.07 -0.52 9.22
CA GLU A 77 8.68 -0.86 8.83
C GLU A 77 8.58 -1.88 7.67
N PRO A 78 9.42 -1.83 6.60
CA PRO A 78 9.32 -2.76 5.48
C PRO A 78 9.82 -4.18 5.80
N ILE A 79 10.60 -4.36 6.88
CA ILE A 79 11.27 -5.62 7.19
C ILE A 79 10.93 -6.11 8.59
N ARG A 80 10.89 -7.43 8.78
CA ARG A 80 10.75 -8.02 10.11
C ARG A 80 12.11 -8.06 10.80
N ALA A 81 12.61 -6.91 11.24
CA ALA A 81 13.87 -6.82 11.97
C ALA A 81 13.67 -7.05 13.48
N PRO A 82 14.56 -7.80 14.15
CA PRO A 82 14.64 -7.75 15.59
C PRO A 82 15.07 -6.33 16.00
N GLN A 83 14.47 -5.79 17.07
CA GLN A 83 14.86 -4.49 17.62
C GLN A 83 16.33 -4.56 18.05
N SER A 84 17.22 -3.88 17.33
CA SER A 84 18.66 -3.91 17.60
C SER A 84 19.21 -2.59 18.13
N THR A 85 18.50 -1.48 17.92
CA THR A 85 18.90 -0.16 18.44
C THR A 85 17.71 0.67 18.93
N ALA A 86 18.00 1.77 19.64
CA ALA A 86 17.00 2.74 20.10
C ALA A 86 16.24 3.43 18.95
N CYS A 87 16.71 3.27 17.72
CA CYS A 87 16.10 3.78 16.50
C CYS A 87 15.19 2.79 15.79
N GLU A 88 14.98 1.60 16.38
CA GLU A 88 14.29 0.50 15.72
C GLU A 88 13.06 0.06 16.51
N SER A 89 11.93 -0.04 15.81
CA SER A 89 10.71 -0.68 16.29
C SER A 89 10.51 -1.97 15.49
N SER A 90 9.91 -2.99 16.10
CA SER A 90 9.61 -4.25 15.42
C SER A 90 8.32 -4.21 14.60
N MET A 91 7.82 -3.01 14.24
CA MET A 91 6.51 -2.83 13.64
C MET A 91 6.54 -3.05 12.12
N PHE A 92 6.70 -4.31 11.73
CA PHE A 92 6.50 -4.71 10.34
C PHE A 92 5.07 -4.40 9.87
N ASN A 93 4.93 -3.77 8.71
CA ASN A 93 3.63 -3.44 8.14
C ASN A 93 3.29 -4.33 6.92
N PRO A 94 2.37 -5.31 7.07
CA PRO A 94 2.01 -6.20 5.98
C PRO A 94 1.26 -5.49 4.84
N LEU A 95 0.63 -4.34 5.08
CA LEU A 95 -0.17 -3.63 4.08
C LEU A 95 0.68 -2.83 3.09
N MET A 96 1.94 -2.51 3.42
CA MET A 96 2.87 -1.86 2.48
C MET A 96 3.01 -2.69 1.19
N GLY A 97 2.99 -4.02 1.29
CA GLY A 97 3.01 -4.91 0.13
C GLY A 97 1.79 -4.73 -0.76
N LEU A 98 0.59 -4.63 -0.18
CA LEU A 98 -0.66 -4.42 -0.92
C LEU A 98 -0.62 -3.10 -1.69
N TYR A 99 -0.26 -2.00 -1.03
CA TYR A 99 -0.18 -0.69 -1.68
C TYR A 99 0.95 -0.61 -2.73
N THR A 100 2.07 -1.31 -2.50
CA THR A 100 3.15 -1.45 -3.50
C THR A 100 2.64 -2.15 -4.75
N VAL A 101 1.91 -3.26 -4.59
CA VAL A 101 1.30 -3.98 -5.72
C VAL A 101 0.28 -3.10 -6.43
N ALA A 102 -0.60 -2.43 -5.68
CA ALA A 102 -1.59 -1.52 -6.25
C ALA A 102 -0.94 -0.43 -7.11
N TRP A 103 0.11 0.23 -6.60
CA TRP A 103 0.89 1.23 -7.35
C TRP A 103 1.42 0.68 -8.67
N PHE A 104 2.04 -0.50 -8.64
CA PHE A 104 2.55 -1.14 -9.86
C PHE A 104 1.44 -1.60 -10.81
N LYS A 105 0.29 -2.06 -10.32
CA LYS A 105 -0.84 -2.43 -11.16
C LYS A 105 -1.39 -1.23 -11.92
N LEU A 106 -1.51 -0.07 -11.26
CA LEU A 106 -2.01 1.15 -11.88
C LEU A 106 -1.07 1.75 -12.93
N HIS A 107 0.26 1.64 -12.72
CA HIS A 107 1.24 2.32 -13.58
C HIS A 107 1.94 1.43 -14.60
N LEU A 108 1.96 0.11 -14.41
CA LEU A 108 2.63 -0.82 -15.32
C LEU A 108 1.67 -1.64 -16.18
N HIS A 109 0.38 -1.73 -15.81
CA HIS A 109 -0.59 -2.55 -16.53
C HIS A 109 -1.73 -1.69 -17.08
N SER A 110 -1.95 -1.79 -18.39
CA SER A 110 -3.12 -1.25 -19.07
C SER A 110 -3.65 -2.31 -20.05
N PRO A 111 -4.91 -2.78 -19.93
CA PRO A 111 -5.86 -2.43 -18.85
C PRO A 111 -5.42 -2.97 -17.48
N THR A 112 -5.80 -2.30 -16.41
CA THR A 112 -5.51 -2.75 -15.04
C THR A 112 -6.41 -3.95 -14.70
N PRO A 113 -5.85 -5.12 -14.33
CA PRO A 113 -6.65 -6.28 -13.94
C PRO A 113 -7.38 -6.01 -12.62
N PRO A 114 -8.54 -6.64 -12.36
CA PRO A 114 -9.22 -6.52 -11.06
C PRO A 114 -8.34 -7.02 -9.92
N THR A 115 -8.59 -6.53 -8.70
CA THR A 115 -7.89 -7.09 -7.52
C THR A 115 -8.38 -8.52 -7.26
N PRO A 116 -7.51 -9.41 -6.73
CA PRO A 116 -7.95 -10.71 -6.24
C PRO A 116 -8.80 -10.62 -4.95
N LEU A 117 -8.89 -9.44 -4.33
CA LEU A 117 -9.61 -9.20 -3.07
C LEU A 117 -10.96 -8.50 -3.27
N GLY A 118 -11.35 -8.20 -4.51
CA GLY A 118 -12.58 -7.48 -4.85
C GLY A 118 -12.55 -5.97 -4.61
N GLU A 119 -11.46 -5.43 -4.09
CA GLU A 119 -11.22 -3.99 -3.96
C GLU A 119 -10.81 -3.36 -5.31
N ASP A 120 -10.93 -2.06 -5.45
CA ASP A 120 -10.44 -1.33 -6.64
C ASP A 120 -9.03 -0.78 -6.35
N TRP A 121 -8.05 -1.08 -7.22
CA TRP A 121 -6.67 -0.59 -7.08
C TRP A 121 -6.62 0.94 -6.99
N GLU A 122 -7.49 1.62 -7.74
CA GLU A 122 -7.60 3.08 -7.70
C GLU A 122 -8.13 3.57 -6.35
N ALA A 123 -9.17 2.91 -5.82
CA ALA A 123 -9.69 3.23 -4.50
C ALA A 123 -8.66 2.99 -3.38
N LEU A 124 -7.78 1.99 -3.53
CA LEU A 124 -6.71 1.71 -2.57
C LEU A 124 -5.63 2.80 -2.53
N ILE A 125 -5.27 3.38 -3.68
CA ILE A 125 -4.19 4.38 -3.76
C ILE A 125 -4.72 5.81 -3.69
N PHE A 126 -5.75 6.15 -4.45
CA PHE A 126 -6.23 7.52 -4.62
C PHE A 126 -7.60 7.78 -3.98
N GLY A 127 -8.25 6.74 -3.44
CA GLY A 127 -9.52 6.88 -2.73
C GLY A 127 -9.36 7.56 -1.37
N GLY A 128 -10.50 7.92 -0.77
CA GLY A 128 -10.60 8.42 0.61
C GLY A 128 -11.27 7.44 1.58
N GLY A 129 -11.54 6.21 1.13
CA GLY A 129 -12.20 5.18 1.95
C GLY A 129 -11.28 4.57 3.00
N LYS A 130 -11.84 3.83 3.96
CA LYS A 130 -11.09 3.22 5.08
C LYS A 130 -10.07 2.17 4.66
N SER A 131 -10.15 1.62 3.44
CA SER A 131 -9.14 0.71 2.87
C SER A 131 -8.03 1.44 2.13
N SER A 132 -8.24 2.71 1.76
CA SER A 132 -7.24 3.51 1.05
C SER A 132 -6.05 3.87 1.94
N ILE A 133 -4.89 4.01 1.32
CA ILE A 133 -3.62 4.32 1.99
C ILE A 133 -3.72 5.58 2.87
N CYS A 134 -4.34 6.65 2.38
CA CYS A 134 -4.50 7.91 3.14
C CYS A 134 -5.82 7.97 3.94
N GLY A 135 -6.83 7.16 3.62
CA GLY A 135 -8.13 7.14 4.30
C GLY A 135 -8.19 6.26 5.56
N GLY A 136 -7.03 5.74 6.00
CA GLY A 136 -6.88 5.00 7.26
C GLY A 136 -6.59 3.51 7.10
N GLY A 137 -6.53 2.99 5.88
CA GLY A 137 -6.24 1.57 5.64
C GLY A 137 -4.85 1.19 6.12
N ASP A 138 -3.90 2.11 5.97
CA ASP A 138 -2.52 1.93 6.42
C ASP A 138 -2.25 2.46 7.84
N GLY A 139 -3.30 2.82 8.58
CA GLY A 139 -3.23 3.38 9.93
C GLY A 139 -3.15 4.91 9.97
N ALA A 140 -2.78 5.44 11.13
CA ALA A 140 -2.74 6.89 11.37
C ALA A 140 -1.56 7.56 10.65
N MET A 141 -1.82 8.66 9.95
CA MET A 141 -0.83 9.42 9.18
C MET A 141 -0.54 10.77 9.83
N GLU A 142 0.73 11.16 9.86
CA GLU A 142 1.16 12.54 10.14
C GLU A 142 0.92 13.41 8.90
N ALA A 143 1.27 12.87 7.73
CA ALA A 143 1.03 13.50 6.44
C ALA A 143 0.82 12.42 5.37
N CYS A 144 -0.15 12.63 4.48
CA CYS A 144 -0.41 11.73 3.37
C CYS A 144 -0.94 12.52 2.18
N THR A 145 -0.29 12.39 1.02
CA THR A 145 -0.64 13.09 -0.20
C THR A 145 -0.56 12.12 -1.37
N MET A 146 -1.66 11.97 -2.10
CA MET A 146 -1.72 11.16 -3.32
C MET A 146 -2.13 12.07 -4.46
N LEU A 147 -1.23 12.29 -5.42
CA LEU A 147 -1.48 13.07 -6.61
C LEU A 147 -1.60 12.12 -7.78
N ARG A 148 -2.68 12.28 -8.55
CA ARG A 148 -2.94 11.52 -9.76
C ARG A 148 -2.74 12.42 -10.97
N SER A 149 -2.16 11.86 -12.04
CA SER A 149 -2.17 12.56 -13.32
C SER A 149 -3.61 12.70 -13.81
N GLU A 150 -4.09 13.94 -13.95
CA GLU A 150 -5.32 14.27 -14.68
C GLU A 150 -5.12 13.85 -16.15
N GLY A 151 -5.58 12.65 -16.48
CA GLY A 151 -5.31 11.99 -17.75
C GLY A 151 -6.25 10.81 -17.97
N SER A 152 -7.53 11.14 -18.20
CA SER A 152 -8.58 10.28 -18.76
C SER A 152 -8.82 8.93 -18.04
N LEU A 153 -9.46 8.98 -16.87
CA LEU A 153 -10.56 8.05 -16.69
C LEU A 153 -11.78 8.68 -17.36
N SER A 154 -12.16 8.17 -18.54
CA SER A 154 -13.59 8.14 -18.84
C SER A 154 -14.22 7.42 -17.64
N PRO A 155 -15.23 7.98 -16.96
CA PRO A 155 -15.93 7.23 -15.94
C PRO A 155 -16.44 5.97 -16.61
N THR A 156 -15.86 4.81 -16.28
CA THR A 156 -16.48 3.54 -16.62
C THR A 156 -17.84 3.59 -15.96
N PRO A 157 -18.96 3.58 -16.70
CA PRO A 157 -20.26 3.50 -16.09
C PRO A 157 -20.23 2.29 -15.16
N LEU A 158 -20.60 2.48 -13.89
CA LEU A 158 -20.82 1.37 -12.99
C LEU A 158 -21.69 0.35 -13.74
N PRO A 159 -21.33 -0.94 -13.76
CA PRO A 159 -22.26 -1.94 -14.27
C PRO A 159 -23.60 -1.73 -13.56
N PRO A 160 -24.74 -1.85 -14.26
CA PRO A 160 -26.05 -1.76 -13.63
C PRO A 160 -26.02 -2.64 -12.39
N LEU A 161 -26.49 -2.12 -11.24
CA LEU A 161 -26.70 -2.95 -10.05
C LEU A 161 -27.47 -4.18 -10.51
N GLU A 162 -26.82 -5.35 -10.51
CA GLU A 162 -27.54 -6.58 -10.74
C GLU A 162 -28.60 -6.69 -9.63
N PRO A 163 -29.86 -7.00 -9.98
CA PRO A 163 -30.89 -7.17 -8.97
C PRO A 163 -30.41 -8.24 -7.98
N SER A 164 -30.38 -7.85 -6.72
CA SER A 164 -30.00 -8.72 -5.61
C SER A 164 -30.78 -10.03 -5.72
N PRO A 165 -30.12 -11.21 -5.71
CA PRO A 165 -30.83 -12.48 -5.80
C PRO A 165 -31.83 -12.56 -4.65
N SER A 166 -33.08 -12.86 -4.98
CA SER A 166 -34.13 -13.10 -3.98
C SER A 166 -33.65 -14.19 -3.02
N PRO A 167 -33.89 -14.03 -1.70
CA PRO A 167 -33.50 -15.04 -0.74
C PRO A 167 -34.13 -16.38 -1.10
N GLU A 168 -33.30 -17.40 -1.28
CA GLU A 168 -33.77 -18.79 -1.41
C GLU A 168 -34.54 -19.17 -0.13
N PRO A 169 -35.63 -19.95 -0.24
CA PRO A 169 -36.34 -20.43 0.92
C PRO A 169 -35.45 -21.35 1.74
N GLU A 170 -35.33 -21.01 3.02
CA GLU A 170 -34.58 -21.72 4.05
C GLU A 170 -35.00 -23.20 4.08
N ALA A 171 -34.06 -24.10 3.78
CA ALA A 171 -34.30 -25.54 3.84
C ALA A 171 -34.58 -25.93 5.30
N THR A 172 -35.78 -26.45 5.54
CA THR A 172 -36.20 -26.97 6.85
C THR A 172 -35.29 -28.13 7.27
N PRO A 173 -34.66 -28.10 8.46
CA PRO A 173 -33.86 -29.22 8.93
C PRO A 173 -34.76 -30.44 9.19
N GLN A 174 -34.51 -31.54 8.48
CA GLN A 174 -35.06 -32.84 8.89
C GLN A 174 -34.31 -33.31 10.14
N LEU A 175 -35.03 -33.38 11.26
CA LEU A 175 -34.62 -34.09 12.47
C LEU A 175 -34.55 -35.59 12.17
N GLY A 176 -33.36 -36.09 11.89
CA GLY A 176 -33.04 -37.50 12.01
C GLY A 176 -32.90 -37.85 13.49
N ALA A 177 -33.84 -38.65 13.99
CA ALA A 177 -33.60 -39.50 15.15
C ALA A 177 -32.65 -40.65 14.74
N ASP A 178 -32.06 -41.30 15.74
CA ASP A 178 -31.09 -42.42 15.68
C ASP A 178 -29.63 -41.92 15.75
N ASP A 179 -28.76 -42.36 16.65
CA ASP A 179 -28.87 -43.42 17.65
C ASP A 179 -27.80 -43.20 18.74
N LEU A 180 -28.10 -43.65 19.94
CA LEU A 180 -27.24 -43.59 21.12
C LEU A 180 -26.25 -44.76 21.10
N ALA A 181 -24.95 -44.48 21.16
CA ALA A 181 -23.98 -45.43 21.72
C ALA A 181 -22.76 -44.69 22.28
N VAL A 182 -22.75 -44.53 23.59
CA VAL A 182 -21.56 -44.17 24.38
C VAL A 182 -20.83 -45.47 24.65
N ASP A 183 -19.67 -45.67 24.03
CA ASP A 183 -18.73 -46.71 24.47
C ASP A 183 -17.63 -46.04 25.30
N SER A 184 -17.60 -46.42 26.56
CA SER A 184 -16.61 -45.99 27.55
C SER A 184 -15.60 -47.10 27.65
N ASP A 185 -14.41 -46.95 27.09
CA ASP A 185 -13.22 -47.56 27.67
C ASP A 185 -11.91 -47.11 27.02
N SER A 186 -10.88 -47.05 27.86
CA SER A 186 -9.45 -47.03 27.55
C SER A 186 -8.87 -45.70 27.07
N ILE A 187 -8.17 -44.97 27.96
CA ILE A 187 -6.71 -44.74 27.86
C ILE A 187 -6.17 -44.51 29.29
N LEU A 188 -5.29 -45.42 29.74
CA LEU A 188 -4.26 -45.17 30.76
C LEU A 188 -3.09 -44.42 30.13
#